data_AF-A0A3D6BQK3-F1
#
_entry.id   AF-A0A3D6BQK3-F1
#
_cell.length_a   1.000
_cell.length_b   1.000
_cell.length_c   1.000
_cell.angle_alpha   90.00
_cell.angle_beta   90.00
_cell.angle_gamma   90.00
#
_symmetry.space_group_name_H-M   'P 1'
#
loop_
_entity.id
_entity.type
_entity.pdbx_description
1 polymer ?
#
loop_
_entity_poly.entity_id
_entity_poly.type
_entity_poly.pdbx_seq_one_letter_code
_entity_poly.pdbx_strand_id
1 'polypeptide(L)' 'MISEAQLAILLEEAYDVESDSEVNPAEARQRIAQKQAEAIAQFVQGRQTIVTGTSSDGATVAGTGIIQ' A
#
# COMPACT_ATOMS: atom_id res chain seq x y z
N MET A 1 9.00 2.96 6.38
CA MET A 1 7.78 2.18 6.73
C MET A 1 6.99 2.96 7.76
N ILE A 2 5.72 3.21 7.48
CA ILE A 2 4.79 3.83 8.43
C ILE A 2 4.05 2.77 9.25
N SER A 3 3.54 3.14 10.42
CA SER A 3 2.70 2.28 11.26
C SER A 3 1.27 2.16 10.69
N GLU A 4 0.46 1.23 11.22
CA GLU A 4 -0.96 1.12 10.87
C GLU A 4 -1.75 2.38 11.23
N ALA A 5 -1.44 2.99 12.37
CA ALA A 5 -2.06 4.25 12.77
C ALA A 5 -1.73 5.38 11.81
N GLN A 6 -0.49 5.46 11.34
CA GLN A 6 -0.07 6.45 10.35
C GLN A 6 -0.70 6.18 8.98
N LEU A 7 -0.85 4.92 8.57
CA LEU A 7 -1.57 4.56 7.36
C LEU A 7 -3.04 5.00 7.44
N ALA A 8 -3.71 4.76 8.57
CA ALA A 8 -5.09 5.16 8.77
C ALA A 8 -5.27 6.69 8.62
N ILE A 9 -4.36 7.48 9.22
CA ILE A 9 -4.36 8.95 9.09
C ILE A 9 -4.23 9.37 7.62
N LEU A 10 -3.27 8.81 6.87
CA LEU A 10 -3.08 9.17 5.45
C LEU A 10 -4.27 8.78 4.57
N LEU A 11 -4.97 7.69 4.90
CA LEU A 11 -6.18 7.29 4.19
C LEU A 11 -7.33 8.26 4.49
N GLU A 12 -7.51 8.67 5.74
CA GLU A 12 -8.51 9.66 6.16
C GLU A 12 -8.27 11.01 5.46
N GLU A 13 -7.03 11.52 5.52
CA GLU A 13 -6.62 12.76 4.81
C GLU A 13 -6.89 12.70 3.30
N ALA A 14 -6.72 11.53 2.68
CA ALA A 14 -6.99 11.36 1.25
C ALA A 14 -8.48 11.55 0.90
N TYR A 15 -9.39 11.17 1.81
CA TYR A 15 -10.82 11.39 1.64
C TYR A 15 -11.21 12.84 1.95
N ASP A 16 -10.74 13.38 3.07
CA ASP A 16 -11.12 14.71 3.55
C ASP A 16 -10.79 15.82 2.54
N VAL A 17 -9.62 15.74 1.91
CA VAL A 17 -9.19 16.73 0.90
C VAL A 17 -10.14 16.79 -0.29
N GLU A 18 -10.71 15.65 -0.69
CA GLU A 18 -11.56 15.56 -1.88
C GLU A 18 -13.05 15.69 -1.55
N SER A 19 -13.47 15.49 -0.30
CA SER A 19 -14.85 15.74 0.14
C SER A 19 -15.17 17.22 0.34
N ASP A 20 -14.17 18.03 0.70
CA ASP A 20 -14.33 19.45 0.99
C ASP A 20 -14.10 20.37 -0.23
N SER A 21 -14.00 19.78 -1.43
CA SER A 21 -13.72 20.49 -2.67
C SER A 21 -14.84 20.27 -3.70
N GLU A 22 -15.32 21.35 -4.35
CA GLU A 22 -16.16 21.21 -5.56
C GLU A 22 -15.31 20.77 -6.75
N VAL A 23 -15.06 19.46 -6.84
CA VAL A 23 -14.28 18.83 -7.89
C VAL A 23 -15.12 17.82 -8.65
N ASN A 24 -14.73 17.54 -9.91
CA ASN A 24 -15.38 16.49 -10.67
C ASN A 24 -15.22 15.14 -9.94
N PRO A 25 -16.31 14.39 -9.68
CA PRO A 25 -16.22 13.12 -8.95
C PRO A 25 -15.31 12.07 -9.59
N ALA A 26 -15.17 12.07 -10.92
CA ALA A 26 -14.28 11.14 -11.61
C ALA A 26 -12.80 11.45 -11.34
N GLU A 27 -12.42 12.72 -11.39
CA GLU A 27 -11.06 13.19 -11.09
C GLU A 27 -10.73 13.02 -9.59
N ALA A 28 -11.70 13.32 -8.72
CA ALA A 28 -11.57 13.13 -7.28
C ALA A 28 -11.28 11.66 -6.95
N ARG A 29 -12.04 10.72 -7.50
CA ARG A 29 -11.82 9.28 -7.30
C ARG A 29 -10.46 8.83 -7.80
N GLN A 30 -9.99 9.36 -8.93
CA GLN A 30 -8.66 9.07 -9.46
C GLN A 30 -7.57 9.55 -8.48
N ARG A 31 -7.70 10.76 -7.93
CA ARG A 31 -6.76 11.31 -6.95
C ARG A 31 -6.78 10.54 -5.62
N ILE A 32 -7.95 10.16 -5.12
CA ILE A 32 -8.09 9.29 -3.93
C ILE A 32 -7.35 7.98 -4.17
N ALA A 33 -7.61 7.30 -5.29
CA ALA A 33 -6.96 6.02 -5.60
C ALA A 33 -5.43 6.15 -5.67
N GLN A 34 -4.92 7.25 -6.22
CA GLN A 34 -3.49 7.52 -6.24
C GLN A 34 -2.90 7.73 -4.84
N LYS A 35 -3.52 8.58 -4.02
CA LYS A 35 -3.10 8.83 -2.63
C LYS A 35 -3.11 7.54 -1.79
N GLN A 36 -4.13 6.70 -1.97
CA GLN A 36 -4.20 5.38 -1.32
C GLN A 36 -3.05 4.46 -1.75
N ALA A 37 -2.77 4.38 -3.04
CA ALA A 37 -1.67 3.55 -3.55
C ALA A 37 -0.32 4.00 -2.98
N GLU A 38 -0.09 5.31 -2.89
CA GLU A 38 1.12 5.90 -2.31
C GLU A 38 1.24 5.60 -0.81
N ALA A 39 0.16 5.77 -0.03
CA ALA A 39 0.15 5.48 1.41
C ALA A 39 0.38 3.98 1.69
N ILE A 40 -0.25 3.09 0.92
CA ILE A 40 -0.06 1.65 1.03
C ILE A 40 1.38 1.28 0.68
N ALA A 41 1.96 1.85 -0.37
CA ALA A 41 3.36 1.63 -0.73
C ALA A 41 4.31 1.97 0.43
N GLN A 42 4.12 3.12 1.09
CA GLN A 42 4.93 3.52 2.26
C GLN A 42 4.76 2.58 3.48
N PHE A 43 3.60 1.93 3.60
CA PHE A 43 3.32 0.98 4.66
C PHE A 43 3.92 -0.41 4.41
N VAL A 44 3.90 -0.88 3.15
CA VAL A 44 4.39 -2.22 2.79
C VAL A 44 5.87 -2.24 2.47
N GLN A 45 6.44 -1.14 1.96
CA GLN A 45 7.85 -1.07 1.61
C GLN A 45 8.73 -1.24 2.85
N GLY A 46 9.71 -2.11 2.74
CA GLY A 46 10.60 -2.49 3.84
C GLY A 46 10.05 -3.59 4.76
N ARG A 47 8.81 -4.09 4.56
CA ARG A 47 8.28 -5.20 5.36
C ARG A 47 8.95 -6.51 5.00
N GLN A 48 9.32 -7.28 6.03
CA GLN A 48 9.78 -8.64 5.86
C GLN A 48 8.58 -9.55 5.61
N THR A 49 8.66 -10.34 4.55
CA THR A 49 7.65 -11.33 4.16
C THR A 49 8.29 -12.70 3.98
N ILE A 50 7.49 -13.75 4.10
CA ILE A 50 7.91 -15.10 3.76
C ILE A 50 7.65 -15.31 2.27
N VAL A 51 8.72 -15.56 1.53
CA VAL A 51 8.68 -15.94 0.12
C VAL A 51 8.71 -17.46 0.06
N THR A 52 7.65 -18.05 -0.50
CA THR A 52 7.63 -19.48 -0.80
C THR A 52 7.94 -19.69 -2.28
N GLY A 53 8.87 -20.59 -2.56
CA GLY A 53 9.30 -20.96 -3.90
C GLY A 53 9.37 -22.47 -4.05
N THR A 54 9.62 -22.92 -5.27
CA THR A 54 9.90 -24.33 -5.56
C THR A 54 11.34 -24.45 -6.04
N SER A 55 12.14 -25.31 -5.42
CA SER A 55 13.51 -25.58 -5.85
C SER A 55 13.53 -26.40 -7.15
N SER A 56 14.70 -26.51 -7.78
CA SER A 56 14.87 -27.23 -9.05
C SER A 56 14.58 -28.72 -8.97
N ASP A 57 14.52 -29.30 -7.77
CA ASP A 57 14.16 -30.69 -7.47
C ASP A 57 12.67 -30.86 -7.11
N GLY A 58 11.87 -29.79 -7.14
CA GLY A 58 10.43 -29.82 -6.88
C GLY A 58 10.03 -29.66 -5.40
N ALA A 59 10.98 -29.48 -4.48
CA ALA A 59 10.67 -29.23 -3.07
C ALA A 59 10.21 -27.78 -2.84
N THR A 60 9.32 -27.58 -1.86
CA THR A 60 8.93 -26.23 -1.42
C THR A 60 10.03 -25.64 -0.53
N VAL A 61 10.47 -24.43 -0.86
CA VAL A 61 11.46 -23.67 -0.09
C VAL A 61 10.81 -22.41 0.44
N ALA A 62 11.07 -22.07 1.71
CA ALA A 62 10.67 -20.80 2.31
C ALA A 62 11.92 -19.96 2.61
N GLY A 63 11.89 -18.70 2.19
CA GLY A 63 12.89 -17.69 2.53
C GLY A 63 12.23 -16.43 3.06
N THR A 64 12.98 -15.54 3.71
CA THR A 64 12.48 -14.22 4.05
C THR A 64 12.95 -13.19 3.03
N GLY A 65 12.05 -12.38 2.51
CA GLY A 65 12.35 -11.27 1.61
C GLY A 65 11.88 -9.94 2.19
N ILE A 66 12.47 -8.83 1.73
CA ILE A 66 11.99 -7.48 2.02
C ILE A 66 11.23 -6.97 0.80
N ILE A 67 10.04 -6.41 1.00
CA ILE A 67 9.27 -5.77 -0.07
C ILE A 67 9.99 -4.46 -0.47
N GLN A 68 10.40 -4.36 -1.73
CA GLN A 68 11.03 -3.16 -2.31
C GLN A 68 10.02 -2.26 -3.02
#